data_AF-A0A8T1BR64-F1
#
_entry.id   AF-A0A8T1BR64-F1
#
_cell.length_a   1.000
_cell.length_b   1.000
_cell.length_c   1.000
_cell.angle_alpha   90.00
_cell.angle_beta   90.00
_cell.angle_gamma   90.00
#
_symmetry.space_group_name_H-M   'P 1'
#
loop_
_entity.id
_entity.type
_entity.pdbx_description
1 polymer ?
#
loop_
_entity_poly.entity_id
_entity_poly.type
_entity_poly.pdbx_seq_one_letter_code
_entity_poly.pdbx_strand_id
1 'polypeptide(L)' 'MPQTHGSRNYNPSEQQHLLNTIADRLPLHKPDWDAVAAMYNAKKEKGWTERRANGEGRTGDEAQD' A
#
# COMPACT_ATOMS: atom_id res chain seq x y z
N MET A 1 0.92 12.39 -25.29
CA MET A 1 1.81 12.07 -24.14
C MET A 1 1.16 10.92 -23.39
N PRO A 2 1.76 9.73 -23.30
CA PRO A 2 1.18 8.67 -22.47
C PRO A 2 1.16 9.18 -21.04
N GLN A 3 -0.04 9.21 -20.44
CA GLN A 3 -0.23 9.51 -19.03
C GLN A 3 0.62 8.51 -18.26
N THR A 4 1.75 8.95 -17.70
CA THR A 4 2.42 8.20 -16.65
C THR A 4 1.36 8.03 -15.58
N HIS A 5 0.93 6.78 -15.38
CA HIS A 5 -0.10 6.40 -14.42
C HIS A 5 0.43 6.85 -13.06
N GLY A 6 0.06 8.07 -12.68
CA GLY A 6 0.77 8.84 -11.68
C GLY A 6 0.71 8.06 -10.40
N SER A 7 1.88 7.66 -9.90
CA SER A 7 2.05 7.16 -8.55
C SER A 7 1.19 8.07 -7.66
N ARG A 8 0.08 7.54 -7.15
CA ARG A 8 -0.83 8.32 -6.31
C ARG A 8 -0.06 8.56 -5.03
N ASN A 9 0.63 9.70 -4.99
CA ASN A 9 1.48 10.08 -3.88
C ASN A 9 0.60 10.09 -2.64
N TYR A 10 1.07 9.43 -1.58
CA TYR A 10 0.41 9.42 -0.30
C TYR A 10 0.12 10.86 0.12
N ASN A 11 -1.13 11.17 0.42
CA ASN A 11 -1.45 12.45 1.06
C ASN A 11 -0.86 12.46 2.50
N PRO A 12 -0.67 13.63 3.13
CA PRO A 12 -0.03 13.72 4.44
C PRO A 12 -0.68 12.84 5.53
N SER A 13 -2.01 12.75 5.55
CA SER A 13 -2.73 11.89 6.51
C SER A 13 -2.46 10.41 6.24
N GLU A 14 -2.43 10.02 4.96
CA GLU A 14 -2.11 8.66 4.52
C GLU A 14 -0.68 8.27 4.89
N GLN A 15 0.28 9.20 4.74
CA GLN A 15 1.68 9.02 5.17
C GLN A 15 1.77 8.84 6.67
N GLN A 16 1.12 9.71 7.45
CA GLN A 16 1.17 9.65 8.91
C GLN A 16 0.58 8.34 9.43
N HIS A 17 -0.55 7.90 8.85
CA HIS A 17 -1.17 6.62 9.21
C HIS A 17 -0.25 5.43 8.92
N LEU A 18 0.38 5.43 7.74
CA LEU A 18 1.33 4.38 7.38
C LEU A 18 2.56 4.37 8.31
N LEU A 19 3.15 5.53 8.58
CA LEU A 19 4.30 5.65 9.49
C LEU A 19 3.95 5.20 10.90
N ASN A 20 2.78 5.58 11.43
CA ASN A 20 2.33 5.11 12.75
C ASN A 20 2.16 3.58 12.78
N THR A 21 1.63 3.00 11.69
CA THR A 21 1.45 1.54 11.59
C THR A 21 2.79 0.80 11.55
N ILE A 22 3.78 1.33 10.82
CA ILE A 22 5.13 0.78 10.76
C ILE A 22 5.84 0.91 12.11
N ALA A 23 5.70 2.06 12.78
CA ALA A 23 6.32 2.29 14.09
C ALA A 23 5.76 1.37 15.19
N ASP A 24 4.47 1.04 15.14
CA ASP A 24 3.82 0.12 16.08
C ASP A 24 4.31 -1.34 15.92
N ARG A 25 4.61 -1.75 14.68
CA ARG A 25 4.96 -3.15 14.36
C ARG A 25 6.44 -3.43 14.21
N LEU A 26 7.25 -2.43 13.85
CA LEU A 26 8.69 -2.56 13.56
C LEU A 26 9.00 -3.77 12.66
N PRO A 27 8.47 -3.80 11.42
CA PRO A 27 8.55 -4.98 10.56
C PRO A 27 10.00 -5.32 10.19
N LEU A 28 10.39 -6.59 10.36
CA LEU A 28 11.72 -7.10 10.03
C LEU A 28 11.69 -8.07 8.85
N HIS A 29 10.57 -8.78 8.67
CA HIS A 29 10.41 -9.83 7.67
C HIS A 29 9.16 -9.59 6.81
N LYS A 30 9.07 -10.29 5.67
CA LYS A 30 7.93 -10.16 4.74
C LYS A 30 6.55 -10.30 5.46
N PRO A 31 6.32 -11.29 6.34
CA PRO A 31 5.03 -11.43 7.02
C PRO A 31 4.65 -10.20 7.87
N ASP A 32 5.65 -9.49 8.41
CA ASP A 32 5.39 -8.27 9.17
C ASP A 32 4.90 -7.14 8.26
N TRP A 33 5.42 -7.07 7.04
CA TRP A 33 4.94 -6.13 6.02
C TRP A 33 3.52 -6.47 5.53
N ASP A 34 3.18 -7.75 5.41
CA ASP A 34 1.81 -8.20 5.12
C ASP A 34 0.86 -7.77 6.26
N ALA A 35 1.29 -7.90 7.51
CA ALA A 35 0.54 -7.45 8.68
C ALA A 35 0.37 -5.91 8.72
N VAL A 36 1.42 -5.15 8.41
CA VAL A 36 1.35 -3.68 8.29
C VAL A 36 0.35 -3.27 7.21
N ALA A 37 0.37 -3.92 6.05
CA ALA A 37 -0.59 -3.65 4.97
C ALA A 37 -2.04 -3.93 5.41
N ALA A 38 -2.29 -5.05 6.08
CA ALA A 38 -3.61 -5.38 6.61
C ALA A 38 -4.11 -4.34 7.63
N MET A 39 -3.25 -3.92 8.56
CA MET A 39 -3.58 -2.90 9.57
C MET A 39 -3.85 -1.53 8.94
N TYR A 40 -3.01 -1.14 7.98
CA TYR A 40 -3.21 0.08 7.21
C TYR A 40 -4.58 0.05 6.52
N ASN A 41 -4.89 -1.04 5.80
CA ASN A 41 -6.12 -1.18 5.01
C ASN A 41 -7.38 -1.24 5.88
N ALA A 42 -7.29 -1.82 7.08
CA ALA A 42 -8.41 -1.90 8.02
C ALA A 42 -8.86 -0.52 8.55
N LYS A 43 -7.95 0.45 8.58
CA LYS A 43 -8.18 1.79 9.16
C LYS A 43 -8.05 2.93 8.14
N LYS A 44 -7.83 2.63 6.86
CA LYS A 44 -7.66 3.66 5.82
C LYS A 44 -8.96 4.42 5.58
N GLU A 45 -8.84 5.69 5.24
CA GLU A 45 -10.00 6.51 4.88
C GLU A 45 -10.52 6.19 3.47
N LYS A 46 -11.78 6.58 3.22
CA LYS A 46 -12.40 6.45 1.90
C LYS A 46 -11.64 7.29 0.88
N GLY A 47 -11.13 6.66 -0.18
CA GLY A 47 -10.33 7.31 -1.22
C GLY A 47 -8.83 7.05 -1.13
N TRP A 48 -8.34 6.48 -0.02
CA TRP A 48 -6.96 6.00 0.08
C TRP A 48 -6.78 4.67 -0.65
N THR A 49 -5.60 4.50 -1.24
CA THR A 49 -5.27 3.33 -2.05
C THR A 49 -5.01 2.13 -1.13
N GLU A 50 -5.53 0.96 -1.48
CA GLU A 50 -5.19 -0.28 -0.77
C GLU A 50 -3.70 -0.59 -0.93
N ARG A 51 -3.06 -1.04 0.15
CA ARG A 51 -1.64 -1.39 0.14
C ARG A 51 -1.44 -2.88 0.33
N ARG A 52 -0.39 -3.42 -0.28
CA ARG A 52 0.06 -4.81 -0.14
C ARG A 52 1.58 -4.79 0.02
N ALA A 53 2.14 -5.76 0.72
CA ALA A 53 3.59 -5.90 0.74
C ALA A 53 4.06 -6.31 -0.67
N ASN A 54 5.13 -5.68 -1.16
CA ASN A 54 5.71 -6.05 -2.44
C ASN A 54 6.27 -7.47 -2.33
N GLY A 55 5.55 -8.43 -2.89
CA GLY A 55 5.84 -9.87 -2.80
C GLY A 55 4.67 -10.74 -3.23
N GLU A 56 3.45 -10.20 -3.25
CA GLU A 56 2.32 -10.81 -3.95
C GLU A 56 2.03 -10.04 -5.24
N GLY A 57 2.41 -10.65 -6.37
CA GLY A 57 1.90 -10.38 -7.71
C GLY A 57 1.60 -8.94 -8.08
N ARG A 58 2.51 -8.34 -8.85
CA ARG A 58 2.08 -7.60 -10.04
C ARG A 58 1.48 -8.63 -11.03
N THR A 59 0.32 -9.18 -10.69
CA THR A 59 -0.49 -10.01 -11.58
C THR A 59 -1.83 -9.30 -11.67
N GLY A 60 -1.79 -8.19 -12.41
CA GLY A 60 -2.95 -7.41 -12.81
C GLY A 60 -2.77 -7.08 -14.28
N ASP A 61 -3.41 -7.90 -15.10
CA ASP A 61 -3.91 -7.60 -16.45
C ASP A 61 -2.91 -7.20 -17.54
N GLU A 62 -2.23 -8.21 -18.08
CA GLU A 62 -2.11 -8.35 -19.54
C GLU A 62 -3.07 -9.47 -19.97
N ALA A 63 -4.33 -9.11 -20.17
CA ALA A 63 -5.32 -9.93 -20.86
C ALA A 63 -5.94 -9.07 -21.99
N GLN A 64 -5.31 -9.19 -23.16
CA GLN A 64 -5.95 -9.43 -24.47
C GLN A 64 -7.32 -8.77 -24.76
N ASP A 65 -7.32 -7.79 -25.68
CA ASP A 65 -7.90 -7.91 -27.03
C ASP A 65 -7.04 -7.10 -28.02
#